data_AF-A0A917PQS8-F1
#
_entry.id   AF-A0A917PQS8-F1
#
_cell.length_a   1.000
_cell.length_b   1.000
_cell.length_c   1.000
_cell.angle_alpha   90.00
_cell.angle_beta   90.00
_cell.angle_gamma   90.00
#
_symmetry.space_group_name_H-M   'P 1'
#
loop_
_entity.id
_entity.type
_entity.pdbx_description
1 polymer ?
#
loop_
_entity_poly.entity_id
_entity_poly.type
_entity_poly.pdbx_seq_one_letter_code
_entity_poly.pdbx_strand_id
1 'polypeptide(L)'
;MRGLLAILALAGAWLYATGGVILPAPLGTLADVALYLLLGALLARWTGGRASGLALAAWASAVDQVHRAFVPGHEVGIVPWLFTLLAAWVGTRLAVRVRREPPVPPVFSQDFPAA
;
A
#
# COMPACT_ATOMS: atom_id res chain seq x y z
N MET A 1 -7.04 -9.64 9.97
CA MET A 1 -6.83 -8.24 10.38
C MET A 1 -5.96 -7.40 9.42
N ARG A 2 -4.83 -7.90 8.89
CA ARG A 2 -3.92 -7.08 8.05
C ARG A 2 -4.53 -6.54 6.75
N GLY A 3 -5.36 -7.34 6.07
CA GLY A 3 -6.07 -6.88 4.86
C GLY A 3 -7.14 -5.81 5.13
N LEU A 4 -7.82 -5.88 6.28
CA LEU A 4 -8.83 -4.89 6.68
C LEU A 4 -8.21 -3.49 6.79
N LEU A 5 -7.02 -3.37 7.37
CA LEU A 5 -6.32 -2.07 7.47
C LEU A 5 -5.96 -1.50 6.09
N ALA A 6 -5.54 -2.35 5.14
CA ALA A 6 -5.26 -1.91 3.78
C ALA A 6 -6.53 -1.40 3.09
N ILE A 7 -7.65 -2.10 3.26
CA ILE A 7 -8.97 -1.71 2.75
C ILE A 7 -9.42 -0.39 3.39
N LEU A 8 -9.26 -0.22 4.70
CA LEU A 8 -9.59 1.03 5.39
C LEU A 8 -8.72 2.20 4.94
N ALA A 9 -7.43 1.98 4.69
CA ALA A 9 -6.54 3.00 4.13
C ALA A 9 -6.97 3.41 2.71
N LEU A 10 -7.33 2.45 1.87
CA LEU A 10 -7.90 2.68 0.54
C LEU A 10 -9.23 3.45 0.61
N ALA A 11 -10.15 3.04 1.49
CA ALA A 11 -11.43 3.71 1.67
C ALA A 11 -11.24 5.14 2.18
N GLY A 12 -10.32 5.35 3.13
CA GLY A 12 -9.96 6.67 3.63
C GLY A 12 -9.38 7.58 2.54
N ALA A 13 -8.52 7.05 1.67
CA ALA A 13 -7.98 7.75 0.51
C ALA A 13 -9.10 8.24 -0.43
N TRP A 14 -10.03 7.33 -0.72
CA TRP A 14 -11.15 7.59 -1.61
C TRP A 14 -12.12 8.63 -1.04
N LEU A 15 -12.43 8.53 0.26
CA LEU A 15 -13.27 9.48 0.98
C LEU A 15 -12.62 10.87 1.04
N TYR A 16 -11.31 10.92 1.28
CA TYR A 16 -10.54 12.16 1.26
C TYR A 16 -10.62 12.84 -0.11
N ALA A 17 -10.44 12.09 -1.20
CA ALA A 17 -10.53 12.61 -2.56
C ALA A 17 -11.94 13.06 -2.98
N THR A 18 -13.00 12.45 -2.42
CA THR A 18 -14.41 12.79 -2.74
C THR A 18 -14.96 13.97 -1.93
N GLY A 19 -14.49 14.19 -0.70
CA GLY A 19 -15.16 15.05 0.29
C GLY A 19 -15.13 16.55 0.04
N GLY A 20 -14.51 17.04 -1.05
CA GLY A 20 -14.39 18.47 -1.36
C GLY A 20 -13.48 19.26 -0.41
N VAL A 21 -12.87 18.59 0.58
CA VAL A 21 -11.89 19.18 1.49
C VAL A 21 -10.55 19.23 0.76
N ILE A 22 -10.33 20.33 0.03
CA ILE A 22 -9.08 20.59 -0.67
C ILE A 22 -8.10 21.20 0.34
N LEU A 23 -7.09 20.44 0.75
CA LEU A 23 -5.97 21.02 1.49
C LEU A 23 -5.06 21.75 0.49
N PRO A 24 -4.74 23.03 0.71
CA PRO A 24 -3.79 23.73 -0.13
C PRO A 24 -2.41 23.09 -0.03
N ALA A 25 -1.62 23.22 -1.09
CA ALA A 25 -0.20 22.89 -1.04
C ALA A 25 0.51 23.75 0.04
N PRO A 26 1.44 23.20 0.83
CA PRO A 26 2.02 21.85 0.71
C PRO A 26 1.28 20.74 1.48
N LEU A 27 0.23 21.08 2.24
CA LEU A 27 -0.41 20.14 3.18
C LEU A 27 -1.16 19.01 2.45
N GLY A 28 -1.82 19.29 1.33
CA GLY A 28 -2.49 18.27 0.51
C GLY A 28 -1.51 17.22 0.00
N THR A 29 -0.35 17.65 -0.50
CA THR A 29 0.72 16.77 -0.97
C THR A 29 1.28 15.91 0.16
N LEU A 30 1.47 16.47 1.35
CA LEU A 30 1.94 15.70 2.51
C LEU A 30 0.93 14.65 2.96
N ALA A 31 -0.37 14.97 2.93
CA ALA A 31 -1.43 14.02 3.23
C ALA A 31 -1.42 12.84 2.24
N ASP A 32 -1.28 13.13 0.95
CA ASP A 32 -1.19 12.11 -0.09
C ASP A 32 0.05 11.22 0.08
N VAL A 33 1.21 11.82 0.32
CA VAL A 33 2.46 11.08 0.57
C VAL A 33 2.31 10.17 1.80
N ALA A 34 1.79 10.68 2.92
CA ALA A 34 1.61 9.88 4.12
C ALA A 34 0.66 8.70 3.89
N LEU A 35 -0.44 8.95 3.17
CA LEU A 35 -1.44 7.96 2.88
C LEU A 35 -0.92 6.85 1.96
N TYR A 36 -0.21 7.19 0.88
CA TYR A 36 0.36 6.19 -0.03
C TYR A 36 1.57 5.46 0.56
N LEU A 37 2.34 6.11 1.45
CA LEU A 37 3.37 5.44 2.25
C LEU A 37 2.75 4.35 3.14
N LEU A 38 1.67 4.69 3.86
CA LEU A 38 0.95 3.73 4.70
C LEU A 38 0.35 2.60 3.85
N LEU A 39 -0.29 2.95 2.73
CA LEU A 39 -0.91 1.97 1.83
C LEU A 39 0.11 0.99 1.26
N GLY A 40 1.26 1.47 0.77
CA GLY A 40 2.34 0.64 0.27
C GLY A 40 2.88 -0.33 1.35
N ALA A 41 3.01 0.14 2.60
CA ALA A 41 3.41 -0.71 3.71
C ALA A 41 2.36 -1.80 4.01
N LEU A 42 1.08 -1.43 4.05
CA LEU A 42 -0.01 -2.37 4.33
C LEU A 42 -0.16 -3.42 3.23
N LEU A 43 -0.09 -3.03 1.96
CA LEU A 43 -0.20 -3.94 0.81
C LEU A 43 0.99 -4.89 0.70
N ALA A 44 2.22 -4.41 0.95
CA ALA A 44 3.38 -5.29 0.98
C ALA A 44 3.30 -6.32 2.12
N ARG A 45 2.78 -5.93 3.29
CA ARG A 45 2.54 -6.87 4.41
C ARG A 45 1.40 -7.84 4.12
N TRP A 46 0.37 -7.40 3.42
CA TRP A 46 -0.79 -8.23 3.10
C TRP A 46 -0.46 -9.26 2.02
N THR A 47 0.26 -8.85 0.97
CA THR A 47 0.65 -9.74 -0.13
C THR A 47 1.90 -10.57 0.15
N GLY A 48 2.65 -10.25 1.21
CA GLY A 48 3.93 -10.89 1.52
C GLY A 48 5.07 -10.52 0.57
N GLY A 49 4.86 -9.59 -0.37
CA GLY A 49 5.80 -9.24 -1.42
C GLY A 49 5.91 -7.72 -1.64
N ARG A 50 7.14 -7.23 -1.80
CA ARG A 50 7.39 -5.80 -2.12
C ARG A 50 6.86 -5.44 -3.50
N ALA A 51 7.11 -6.28 -4.50
CA ALA A 51 6.72 -6.03 -5.88
C ALA A 51 5.20 -6.04 -6.06
N SER A 52 4.51 -7.04 -5.52
CA SER A 52 3.04 -7.11 -5.52
C SER A 52 2.41 -5.95 -4.76
N GLY A 53 2.93 -5.63 -3.56
CA GLY A 53 2.45 -4.49 -2.79
C GLY A 53 2.61 -3.16 -3.52
N LEU A 54 3.75 -2.95 -4.18
CA LEU A 54 4.00 -1.74 -4.97
C LEU A 54 3.11 -1.66 -6.20
N ALA A 55 2.95 -2.76 -6.95
CA ALA A 55 2.11 -2.79 -8.14
C ALA A 55 0.66 -2.41 -7.81
N LEU A 56 0.12 -2.95 -6.70
CA LEU A 56 -1.23 -2.62 -6.23
C LEU A 56 -1.33 -1.16 -5.79
N ALA A 57 -0.33 -0.65 -5.06
CA ALA A 57 -0.33 0.75 -4.62
C ALA A 57 -0.20 1.73 -5.80
N ALA A 58 0.60 1.39 -6.82
CA ALA A 58 0.77 2.17 -8.03
C ALA A 58 -0.55 2.26 -8.83
N TRP A 59 -1.25 1.13 -8.97
CA TRP A 59 -2.57 1.08 -9.59
C TRP A 59 -3.62 1.87 -8.79
N ALA A 60 -3.69 1.68 -7.47
CA ALA A 60 -4.58 2.46 -6.62
C ALA A 60 -4.34 3.96 -6.78
N SER A 61 -3.07 4.38 -6.83
CA SER A 61 -2.71 5.78 -7.03
C SER A 61 -3.09 6.32 -8.41
N ALA A 62 -2.90 5.52 -9.47
CA ALA A 62 -3.31 5.93 -10.80
C ALA A 62 -4.83 6.11 -10.89
N VAL A 63 -5.60 5.20 -10.30
CA VAL A 63 -7.07 5.29 -10.26
C VAL A 63 -7.54 6.51 -9.46
N ASP A 64 -6.89 6.83 -8.34
CA ASP A 64 -7.18 8.02 -7.54
C ASP A 64 -6.94 9.32 -8.33
N GLN A 65 -5.89 9.38 -9.15
CA GLN A 65 -5.67 10.53 -10.06
C GLN A 65 -6.76 10.66 -11.12
N VAL A 66 -7.21 9.54 -11.69
CA VAL A 66 -8.35 9.53 -12.62
C VAL A 66 -9.62 10.00 -11.92
N HIS A 67 -9.87 9.53 -10.69
CA HIS A 67 -11.02 9.94 -9.90
C HIS A 67 -10.99 11.45 -9.60
N ARG A 68 -9.86 11.97 -9.10
CA ARG A 68 -9.66 13.39 -8.81
C ARG A 68 -9.75 14.27 -10.04
N ALA A 69 -9.49 13.76 -11.24
CA ALA A 69 -9.70 14.53 -12.47
C ALA A 69 -11.17 14.94 -12.68
N PHE A 70 -12.11 14.24 -12.01
CA PHE A 70 -13.52 14.60 -11.97
C PHE A 70 -13.92 15.42 -10.73
N VAL A 71 -13.00 15.68 -9.80
CA VAL A 71 -13.24 16.45 -8.57
C VAL A 71 -12.55 17.82 -8.69
N PRO A 72 -13.31 18.92 -8.77
CA PRO A 72 -12.73 20.26 -8.90
C PRO A 72 -11.72 20.60 -7.80
N GLY A 73 -10.67 21.34 -8.17
CA GLY A 73 -9.69 21.88 -7.22
C GLY A 73 -8.57 20.92 -6.78
N HIS A 74 -8.53 19.70 -7.33
CA HIS A 74 -7.39 18.80 -7.14
C HIS A 74 -6.31 19.00 -8.19
N GLU A 75 -5.06 19.01 -7.76
CA GLU A 75 -3.92 18.89 -8.66
C GLU A 75 -3.78 17.42 -9.10
N VAL A 76 -3.91 17.20 -10.42
CA VAL A 76 -3.88 15.85 -11.00
C VAL A 76 -2.88 15.75 -12.14
N GLY A 77 -2.31 14.56 -12.31
CA GLY A 77 -1.43 14.26 -13.42
C GLY A 77 -0.24 13.41 -13.01
N ILE A 78 0.77 13.37 -13.88
CA ILE A 78 1.91 12.47 -13.72
C ILE A 78 2.81 12.86 -12.55
N VAL A 79 2.97 14.15 -12.27
CA VAL A 79 3.83 14.63 -11.19
C VAL A 79 3.24 14.27 -9.82
N PRO A 80 1.97 14.58 -9.50
CA PRO A 80 1.32 14.10 -8.28
C PRO A 80 1.38 12.56 -8.13
N TRP A 81 1.17 11.83 -9.23
CA TRP A 81 1.26 10.36 -9.23
C TRP A 81 2.67 9.83 -8.92
N LEU A 82 3.72 10.49 -9.39
CA LEU A 82 5.10 10.08 -9.08
C LEU A 82 5.42 10.25 -7.59
N PHE A 83 4.89 11.29 -6.93
CA PHE A 83 5.08 11.49 -5.50
C PHE A 83 4.41 10.39 -4.67
N THR A 84 3.17 10.05 -5.00
CA THR A 84 2.44 8.96 -4.32
C THR A 84 3.06 7.59 -4.62
N LEU A 85 3.55 7.36 -5.85
CA LEU A 85 4.28 6.16 -6.21
C LEU A 85 5.59 6.01 -5.42
N LEU A 86 6.36 7.09 -5.31
CA LEU A 86 7.60 7.11 -4.52
C LEU A 86 7.29 6.84 -3.04
N ALA A 87 6.25 7.46 -2.49
CA ALA A 87 5.81 7.23 -1.12
C ALA A 87 5.43 5.75 -0.88
N ALA A 88 4.64 5.16 -1.80
CA ALA A 88 4.27 3.75 -1.75
C ALA A 88 5.49 2.82 -1.84
N TRP A 89 6.45 3.15 -2.71
CA TRP A 89 7.71 2.41 -2.81
C TRP A 89 8.46 2.41 -1.47
N VAL A 90 8.61 3.58 -0.82
CA VAL A 90 9.19 3.68 0.52
C VAL A 90 8.41 2.82 1.52
N GLY A 91 7.08 2.90 1.52
CA GLY A 91 6.20 2.10 2.37
C GLY A 91 6.44 0.59 2.25
N THR A 92 6.53 0.08 1.01
CA THR A 92 6.75 -1.35 0.76
C THR A 92 8.11 -1.84 1.28
N ARG A 93 9.12 -0.97 1.30
CA ARG A 93 10.47 -1.28 1.83
C ARG A 93 10.47 -1.40 3.34
N LEU A 94 9.72 -0.54 4.03
CA LEU A 94 9.57 -0.53 5.49
C LEU A 94 8.83 -1.79 5.99
N ALA A 95 7.85 -2.27 5.23
CA ALA A 95 6.97 -3.39 5.59
C ALA A 95 7.65 -4.76 5.73
N VAL A 96 8.62 -5.08 4.86
CA VAL A 96 9.11 -6.46 4.67
C VAL A 96 10.21 -6.86 5.68
N ARG A 97 10.52 -6.01 6.67
CA ARG A 97 11.38 -6.42 7.79
C ARG A 97 10.71 -7.43 8.75
N VAL A 98 9.42 -7.73 8.58
CA VAL A 98 8.63 -8.54 9.52
C VAL A 98 8.30 -9.92 8.95
N ARG A 99 9.10 -10.92 9.36
CA ARG A 99 8.93 -12.39 9.26
C ARG A 99 9.10 -13.06 7.88
N ARG A 100 10.30 -13.59 7.64
CA ARG A 100 10.44 -14.97 7.15
C ARG A 100 10.44 -15.86 8.39
N GLU A 101 9.39 -16.62 8.62
CA GLU A 101 9.53 -17.78 9.52
C GLU A 101 10.53 -18.73 8.85
N PRO A 102 11.54 -19.26 9.57
CA PRO A 102 12.40 -20.28 9.01
C PRO A 102 11.53 -21.44 8.51
N PRO A 103 11.84 -22.07 7.37
CA PRO A 103 11.14 -23.28 6.97
C PRO A 103 11.23 -24.27 8.13
N VAL A 104 10.07 -24.71 8.64
CA VAL A 104 10.02 -25.79 9.62
C VAL A 104 10.69 -26.99 8.95
N PRO A 105 11.80 -27.53 9.49
CA PRO A 105 12.44 -28.68 8.89
C PRO A 105 11.42 -29.83 8.85
N PRO A 106 11.38 -30.63 7.78
CA PRO A 106 10.51 -31.79 7.73
C PRO A 106 10.80 -32.69 8.94
N VAL A 107 9.78 -32.94 9.75
CA VAL A 107 9.85 -33.97 10.79
C VAL A 107 9.76 -35.31 10.07
N PHE A 108 10.92 -35.94 9.84
CA PHE A 108 10.95 -37.33 9.41
C PHE A 108 10.54 -38.18 10.60
N SER A 109 9.29 -38.65 10.64
CA SER A 109 8.85 -39.68 11.58
C SER A 109 9.64 -40.95 11.29
N GLN A 110 10.58 -41.32 12.17
CA GLN A 110 11.33 -42.57 12.10
C GLN A 110 10.48 -43.78 12.54
N ASP A 111 9.23 -43.84 12.10
CA ASP A 111 8.36 -45.00 12.33
C ASP A 111 8.69 -46.09 11.30
N PHE A 112 9.90 -46.64 11.41
CA PHE A 112 10.24 -47.89 10.72
C PHE A 112 9.87 -49.05 11.64
N PRO A 113 9.02 -50.00 11.20
CA PRO A 113 8.81 -51.22 11.97
C PRO A 113 10.12 -52.01 12.03
N ALA A 114 10.55 -52.35 13.25
CA ALA A 114 11.62 -53.31 13.45
C ALA A 114 11.16 -54.67 12.89
N ALA A 115 11.91 -55.19 11.92
CA ALA A 115 11.73 -56.52 11.35
C ALA A 115 12.35 -57.60 12.26
#